data_AF-A0A8H7D1D5-F1
#
_entry.id   AF-A0A8H7D1D5-F1
#
_cell.length_a   1.000
_cell.length_b   1.000
_cell.length_c   1.000
_cell.angle_alpha   90.00
_cell.angle_beta   90.00
_cell.angle_gamma   90.00
#
_symmetry.space_group_name_H-M   'P 1'
#
loop_
_entity.id
_entity.type
_entity.pdbx_description
1 polymer ?
#
loop_
_entity_poly.entity_id
_entity_poly.type
_entity_poly.pdbx_seq_one_letter_code
_entity_poly.pdbx_strand_id
1 'polypeptide(L)'
;MGKVLETKANRAAYSLGLGPDNITQKIRSHFGTGENRLLQLRCLQESMPPNLEKHCSKLMRYTLPKESAKTQCQAFKSIVELVTLFPGLRVHFLCDKCMNRALSRDTISAIWDRPSGPPDDTWAFWQSLAATCLSDTTISAIVEGSSIEQLTSYEEGGLSVTELLFIEYNCSTSNSRALCIRYLGGILNLPQNWLELGSMNSHFIKKLCCEMVQVLKDIGVDTYALGPITEEPDVPFDYGGVDFLAITVLSGISNCLPQIYPTIEAANQDLKSSYRILLLLLLIPLRILFPKHIRRWSWISLWTVKTFKKSIPMPVLAQWSKRVITNSTHQV
;
A
#
# COMPACT_ATOMS: atom_id res chain seq x y z
N MET A 1 3.86 30.93 24.24
CA MET A 1 4.97 30.03 24.65
C MET A 1 4.64 28.53 24.55
N GLY A 2 3.40 28.08 24.81
CA GLY A 2 3.04 26.65 24.82
C GLY A 2 3.40 25.85 23.55
N LYS A 3 3.08 26.35 22.36
CA LYS A 3 3.33 25.65 21.07
C LYS A 3 4.82 25.35 20.80
N VAL A 4 5.73 26.22 21.27
CA VAL A 4 7.18 26.05 21.07
C VAL A 4 7.74 24.98 22.02
N LEU A 5 7.26 24.95 23.28
CA LEU A 5 7.64 23.93 24.25
C LEU A 5 7.10 22.55 23.85
N GLU A 6 5.85 22.48 23.40
CA GLU A 6 5.24 21.26 22.87
C GLU A 6 6.04 20.71 21.67
N THR A 7 6.43 21.58 20.73
CA THR A 7 7.23 21.16 19.57
C THR A 7 8.60 20.61 20.00
N LYS A 8 9.26 21.20 20.99
CA LYS A 8 10.55 20.73 21.51
C LYS A 8 10.43 19.41 22.27
N ALA A 9 9.41 19.29 23.13
CA ALA A 9 9.12 18.06 23.87
C ALA A 9 8.79 16.91 22.93
N ASN A 10 7.96 17.15 21.90
CA ASN A 10 7.66 16.15 20.89
C ASN A 10 8.93 15.73 20.15
N ARG A 11 9.77 16.67 19.68
CA ARG A 11 11.04 16.32 19.04
C ARG A 11 11.95 15.48 19.94
N ALA A 12 12.06 15.82 21.23
CA ALA A 12 12.83 15.05 22.19
C ALA A 12 12.24 13.63 22.37
N ALA A 13 10.92 13.50 22.54
CA ALA A 13 10.25 12.21 22.63
C ALA A 13 10.48 11.36 21.37
N TYR A 14 10.38 11.94 20.17
CA TYR A 14 10.70 11.24 18.92
C TYR A 14 12.17 10.79 18.86
N SER A 15 13.11 11.64 19.29
CA SER A 15 14.54 11.27 19.33
C SER A 15 14.84 10.15 20.32
N LEU A 16 14.00 9.98 21.34
CA LEU A 16 14.07 8.89 22.31
C LEU A 16 13.27 7.65 21.89
N GLY A 17 12.71 7.62 20.67
CA GLY A 17 11.90 6.51 20.18
C GLY A 17 10.53 6.39 20.86
N LEU A 18 9.98 7.48 21.39
CA LEU A 18 8.68 7.49 22.09
C LEU A 18 7.52 7.95 21.20
N GLY A 19 7.64 7.83 19.87
CA GLY A 19 6.59 8.19 18.91
C GLY A 19 5.96 6.98 18.19
N PRO A 20 4.86 7.21 17.44
CA PRO A 20 4.19 6.19 16.62
C PRO A 20 5.16 5.38 15.76
N ASP A 21 6.04 6.04 15.01
CA ASP A 21 6.97 5.40 14.06
C ASP A 21 7.84 4.29 14.69
N ASN A 22 8.32 4.50 15.93
CA ASN A 22 9.11 3.48 16.62
C ASN A 22 8.27 2.27 17.03
N ILE A 23 7.01 2.50 17.44
CA ILE A 23 6.09 1.41 17.76
C ILE A 23 5.71 0.65 16.50
N THR A 24 5.46 1.35 15.40
CA THR A 24 5.22 0.77 14.07
C THR A 24 6.39 -0.12 13.66
N GLN A 25 7.62 0.36 13.82
CA GLN A 25 8.80 -0.43 13.49
C GLN A 25 8.93 -1.68 14.37
N LYS A 26 8.63 -1.60 15.67
CA LYS A 26 8.63 -2.77 16.56
C LYS A 26 7.60 -3.82 16.15
N ILE A 27 6.40 -3.39 15.76
CA ILE A 27 5.36 -4.29 15.23
C ILE A 27 5.85 -4.93 13.93
N ARG A 28 6.42 -4.16 13.00
CA ARG A 28 7.01 -4.69 11.76
C ARG A 28 8.11 -5.71 12.00
N SER A 29 9.02 -5.41 12.91
CA SER A 29 10.11 -6.31 13.27
C SER A 29 9.62 -7.62 13.87
N HIS A 30 8.46 -7.62 14.55
CA HIS A 30 7.85 -8.85 15.05
C HIS A 30 7.43 -9.78 13.91
N PHE A 31 6.77 -9.26 12.86
CA PHE A 31 6.37 -10.05 11.69
C PHE A 31 7.54 -10.40 10.77
N GLY A 32 8.59 -9.58 10.72
CA GLY A 32 9.75 -9.83 9.86
C GLY A 32 9.41 -9.79 8.35
N THR A 33 10.19 -10.55 7.58
CA THR A 33 10.11 -10.60 6.11
C THR A 33 10.06 -12.05 5.61
N GLY A 34 9.65 -12.25 4.36
CA GLY A 34 9.66 -13.57 3.72
C GLY A 34 8.78 -14.59 4.43
N GLU A 35 9.26 -15.82 4.55
CA GLU A 35 8.55 -16.95 5.18
C GLU A 35 8.22 -16.72 6.66
N ASN A 36 9.09 -16.03 7.39
CA ASN A 36 8.84 -15.70 8.80
C ASN A 36 7.53 -14.91 8.95
N ARG A 37 7.24 -14.01 8.01
CA ARG A 37 6.00 -13.22 8.03
C ARG A 37 4.76 -14.09 8.03
N LEU A 38 4.71 -15.15 7.24
CA LEU A 38 3.50 -15.97 7.15
C LEU A 38 3.34 -16.85 8.36
N LEU A 39 4.45 -17.36 8.91
CA LEU A 39 4.41 -18.07 10.17
C LEU A 39 3.83 -17.17 11.27
N GLN A 40 4.30 -15.91 11.36
CA GLN A 40 3.76 -14.96 12.34
C GLN A 40 2.29 -14.60 12.08
N LEU A 41 1.87 -14.47 10.81
CA LEU A 41 0.46 -14.23 10.47
C LEU A 41 -0.45 -15.41 10.82
N ARG A 42 0.01 -16.65 10.62
CA ARG A 42 -0.72 -17.85 11.08
C ARG A 42 -0.82 -17.88 12.60
N CYS A 43 0.30 -17.63 13.30
CA CYS A 43 0.29 -17.54 14.75
C CYS A 43 -0.68 -16.45 15.25
N LEU A 44 -0.76 -15.32 14.54
CA LEU A 44 -1.69 -14.24 14.85
C LEU A 44 -3.16 -14.66 14.78
N GLN A 45 -3.52 -15.51 13.81
CA GLN A 45 -4.87 -16.07 13.67
C GLN A 45 -5.23 -17.03 14.82
N GLU A 46 -4.24 -17.68 15.42
CA GLU A 46 -4.44 -18.61 16.55
C GLU A 46 -4.45 -17.89 17.90
N SER A 47 -3.47 -17.03 18.17
CA SER A 47 -3.35 -16.32 19.45
C SER A 47 -2.48 -15.07 19.35
N MET A 48 -2.81 -14.05 20.14
CA MET A 48 -2.03 -12.82 20.15
C MET A 48 -0.78 -12.92 21.03
N PRO A 49 0.42 -12.60 20.52
CA PRO A 49 1.59 -12.43 21.36
C PRO A 49 1.43 -11.22 22.31
N PRO A 50 1.65 -11.36 23.63
CA PRO A 50 1.43 -10.27 24.60
C PRO A 50 2.22 -8.98 24.31
N ASN A 51 3.42 -9.13 23.74
CA ASN A 51 4.26 -7.99 23.34
C ASN A 51 3.64 -7.20 22.18
N LEU A 52 2.97 -7.89 21.26
CA LEU A 52 2.29 -7.28 20.13
C LEU A 52 1.06 -6.50 20.62
N GLU A 53 0.30 -7.07 21.57
CA GLU A 53 -0.87 -6.42 22.20
C GLU A 53 -0.46 -5.08 22.83
N LYS A 54 0.60 -5.12 23.64
CA LYS A 54 1.16 -3.93 24.27
C LYS A 54 1.55 -2.86 23.25
N HIS A 55 2.09 -3.24 22.09
CA HIS A 55 2.45 -2.28 21.05
C HIS A 55 1.22 -1.72 20.32
N CYS A 56 0.25 -2.55 19.95
CA CYS A 56 -1.03 -2.11 19.37
C CYS A 56 -1.75 -1.13 20.30
N SER A 57 -1.92 -1.48 21.57
CA SER A 57 -2.48 -0.61 22.61
C SER A 57 -1.73 0.71 22.75
N LYS A 58 -0.39 0.66 22.71
CA LYS A 58 0.41 1.89 22.79
C LYS A 58 0.19 2.78 21.57
N LEU A 59 0.06 2.20 20.38
CA LEU A 59 -0.22 2.96 19.15
C LEU A 59 -1.63 3.58 19.17
N MET A 60 -2.64 2.87 19.68
CA MET A 60 -3.99 3.41 19.90
C MET A 60 -4.00 4.59 20.85
N ARG A 61 -3.18 4.59 21.90
CA ARG A 61 -3.10 5.75 22.81
C ARG A 61 -2.61 7.01 22.11
N TYR A 62 -1.83 6.89 21.03
CA TYR A 62 -1.38 8.05 20.26
C TYR A 62 -2.49 8.67 19.40
N THR A 63 -3.62 7.99 19.22
CA THR A 63 -4.76 8.54 18.46
C THR A 63 -5.70 9.39 19.31
N LEU A 64 -5.54 9.38 20.64
CA LEU A 64 -6.44 10.06 21.56
C LEU A 64 -6.25 11.59 21.55
N PRO A 65 -7.30 12.38 21.89
CA PRO A 65 -7.27 13.85 21.78
C PRO A 65 -6.23 14.57 22.66
N LYS A 66 -5.65 13.86 23.64
CA LYS A 66 -4.55 14.35 24.48
C LYS A 66 -3.24 14.57 23.71
N GLU A 67 -3.10 13.96 22.54
CA GLU A 67 -1.89 14.02 21.72
C GLU A 67 -1.97 15.17 20.71
N SER A 68 -0.81 15.58 20.20
CA SER A 68 -0.76 16.60 19.15
C SER A 68 -1.39 16.08 17.84
N ALA A 69 -1.98 16.96 17.03
CA ALA A 69 -2.58 16.59 15.74
C ALA A 69 -1.60 15.81 14.85
N LYS A 70 -0.33 16.24 14.83
CA LYS A 70 0.74 15.58 14.08
C LYS A 70 0.97 14.15 14.57
N THR A 71 0.99 13.94 15.88
CA THR A 71 1.17 12.62 16.51
C THR A 71 -0.02 11.71 16.22
N GLN A 72 -1.25 12.21 16.36
CA GLN A 72 -2.46 11.46 15.98
C GLN A 72 -2.44 11.07 14.51
N CYS A 73 -2.14 12.01 13.60
CA CYS A 73 -2.05 11.75 12.17
C CYS A 73 -1.00 10.68 11.83
N GLN A 74 0.16 10.70 12.48
CA GLN A 74 1.17 9.64 12.34
C GLN A 74 0.68 8.28 12.88
N ALA A 75 -0.05 8.28 13.99
CA ALA A 75 -0.64 7.07 14.53
C ALA A 75 -1.72 6.49 13.60
N PHE A 76 -2.60 7.33 13.04
CA PHE A 76 -3.59 6.92 12.04
C PHE A 76 -2.93 6.26 10.83
N LYS A 77 -1.92 6.91 10.24
CA LYS A 77 -1.12 6.36 9.13
C LYS A 77 -0.52 5.01 9.48
N SER A 78 0.06 4.90 10.67
CA SER A 78 0.68 3.67 11.16
C SER A 78 -0.32 2.55 11.35
N ILE A 79 -1.50 2.83 11.91
CA ILE A 79 -2.56 1.83 12.09
C ILE A 79 -3.02 1.32 10.72
N VAL A 80 -3.37 2.23 9.80
CA VAL A 80 -3.78 1.87 8.43
C VAL A 80 -2.72 1.02 7.75
N GLU A 81 -1.45 1.44 7.81
CA GLU A 81 -0.31 0.71 7.25
C GLU A 81 -0.17 -0.69 7.84
N LEU A 82 -0.20 -0.83 9.17
CA LEU A 82 0.01 -2.12 9.83
C LEU A 82 -1.15 -3.09 9.60
N VAL A 83 -2.40 -2.62 9.73
CA VAL A 83 -3.59 -3.45 9.56
C VAL A 83 -3.68 -3.99 8.13
N THR A 84 -3.38 -3.14 7.15
CA THR A 84 -3.43 -3.54 5.74
C THR A 84 -2.24 -4.37 5.30
N LEU A 85 -1.07 -4.20 5.93
CA LEU A 85 0.12 -5.01 5.67
C LEU A 85 0.06 -6.39 6.35
N PHE A 86 -0.66 -6.50 7.47
CA PHE A 86 -0.77 -7.71 8.27
C PHE A 86 -2.24 -8.07 8.52
N PRO A 87 -2.91 -8.75 7.57
CA PRO A 87 -4.26 -9.26 7.74
C PRO A 87 -4.45 -10.00 9.08
N GLY A 88 -5.56 -9.71 9.77
CA GLY A 88 -5.84 -10.22 11.12
C GLY A 88 -5.35 -9.31 12.25
N LEU A 89 -4.45 -8.35 12.01
CA LEU A 89 -3.95 -7.46 13.08
C LEU A 89 -5.02 -6.48 13.61
N ARG A 90 -6.05 -6.16 12.82
CA ARG A 90 -7.13 -5.22 13.19
C ARG A 90 -7.79 -5.60 14.50
N VAL A 91 -8.14 -6.87 14.70
CA VAL A 91 -8.88 -7.34 15.89
C VAL A 91 -8.15 -6.96 17.18
N HIS A 92 -6.82 -6.87 17.13
CA HIS A 92 -6.00 -6.54 18.27
C HIS A 92 -5.93 -5.04 18.57
N PHE A 93 -6.11 -4.18 17.57
CA PHE A 93 -6.34 -2.76 17.82
C PHE A 93 -7.69 -2.52 18.51
N LEU A 94 -8.66 -3.40 18.26
CA LEU A 94 -10.00 -3.36 18.87
C LEU A 94 -10.05 -3.96 20.28
N CYS A 95 -9.08 -4.80 20.66
CA CYS A 95 -8.95 -5.32 22.02
C CYS A 95 -8.49 -4.28 23.05
N ASP A 96 -8.04 -3.10 22.60
CA ASP A 96 -7.65 -2.03 23.52
C ASP A 96 -8.86 -1.56 24.34
N LYS A 97 -8.65 -1.35 25.64
CA LYS A 97 -9.69 -0.92 26.58
C LYS A 97 -10.38 0.39 26.16
N CYS A 98 -9.73 1.21 25.34
CA CYS A 98 -10.31 2.43 24.80
C CYS A 98 -11.34 2.20 23.68
N MET A 99 -11.41 1.00 23.07
CA MET A 99 -12.20 0.72 21.86
C MET A 99 -13.22 -0.43 22.01
N ASN A 100 -13.59 -0.81 23.24
CA ASN A 100 -14.51 -1.92 23.57
C ASN A 100 -15.52 -2.30 22.46
N ARG A 101 -15.23 -3.39 21.73
CA ARG A 101 -16.03 -4.17 20.76
C ARG A 101 -16.75 -3.41 19.63
N ALA A 102 -16.61 -3.94 18.41
CA ALA A 102 -17.38 -3.66 17.18
C ALA A 102 -17.95 -2.23 17.11
N LEU A 103 -17.05 -1.25 17.05
CA LEU A 103 -17.44 0.15 16.97
C LEU A 103 -17.70 0.55 15.52
N SER A 104 -18.81 1.26 15.31
CA SER A 104 -19.05 1.91 14.02
C SER A 104 -17.93 2.91 13.72
N ARG A 105 -17.68 3.18 12.43
CA ARG A 105 -16.72 4.20 12.00
C ARG A 105 -16.94 5.53 12.72
N ASP A 106 -18.19 5.96 12.84
CA ASP A 106 -18.54 7.27 13.41
C ASP A 106 -18.25 7.29 14.93
N THR A 107 -18.45 6.17 15.62
CA THR A 107 -18.07 6.03 17.03
C THR A 107 -16.56 6.11 17.22
N ILE A 108 -15.78 5.44 16.36
CA ILE A 108 -14.31 5.48 16.38
C ILE A 108 -13.82 6.91 16.12
N SER A 109 -14.35 7.58 15.10
CA SER A 109 -14.01 8.96 14.77
C SER A 109 -14.33 9.91 15.93
N ALA A 110 -15.48 9.75 16.59
CA ALA A 110 -15.86 10.57 17.73
C ALA A 110 -14.91 10.43 18.93
N ILE A 111 -14.40 9.22 19.19
CA ILE A 111 -13.41 8.99 20.26
C ILE A 111 -12.08 9.73 19.97
N TRP A 112 -11.72 9.84 18.70
CA TRP A 112 -10.49 10.51 18.25
C TRP A 112 -10.66 12.00 17.99
N ASP A 113 -11.89 12.50 18.08
CA ASP A 113 -12.21 13.87 17.72
C ASP A 113 -11.54 14.87 18.66
N ARG A 114 -11.13 16.01 18.09
CA ARG A 114 -10.35 17.01 18.83
C ARG A 114 -11.26 18.14 19.29
N PRO A 115 -11.19 18.57 20.55
CA PRO A 115 -11.98 19.69 21.04
C PRO A 115 -11.50 21.06 20.52
N SER A 116 -10.35 21.15 19.81
CA SER A 116 -9.70 22.42 19.49
C SER A 116 -9.41 22.60 17.99
N GLY A 117 -10.22 23.46 17.35
CA GLY A 117 -10.02 23.99 15.99
C GLY A 117 -10.43 23.03 14.86
N PRO A 118 -10.76 23.56 13.66
CA PRO A 118 -11.06 22.72 12.52
C PRO A 118 -9.82 21.87 12.16
N PRO A 119 -9.98 20.56 11.92
CA PRO A 119 -8.87 19.72 11.50
C PRO A 119 -8.36 20.16 10.12
N ASP A 120 -7.06 20.01 9.88
CA ASP A 120 -6.55 20.09 8.52
C ASP A 120 -7.07 18.90 7.68
N ASP A 121 -7.24 19.09 6.37
CA ASP A 121 -7.85 18.08 5.50
C ASP A 121 -7.06 16.77 5.48
N THR A 122 -5.74 16.85 5.65
CA THR A 122 -4.88 15.67 5.75
C THR A 122 -5.19 14.86 7.01
N TRP A 123 -5.30 15.52 8.16
CA TRP A 123 -5.66 14.90 9.43
C TRP A 123 -7.04 14.26 9.35
N ALA A 124 -8.03 14.99 8.81
CA ALA A 124 -9.41 14.52 8.67
C ALA A 124 -9.47 13.27 7.77
N PHE A 125 -8.73 13.29 6.65
CA PHE A 125 -8.59 12.14 5.77
C PHE A 125 -8.01 10.92 6.49
N TRP A 126 -6.86 11.06 7.16
CA TRP A 126 -6.20 9.94 7.82
C TRP A 126 -6.99 9.40 9.02
N GLN A 127 -7.65 10.27 9.79
CA GLN A 127 -8.58 9.86 10.85
C GLN A 127 -9.72 9.03 10.26
N SER A 128 -10.38 9.55 9.22
CA SER A 128 -11.51 8.89 8.57
C SER A 128 -11.11 7.53 7.97
N LEU A 129 -9.96 7.47 7.29
CA LEU A 129 -9.42 6.22 6.74
C LEU A 129 -9.06 5.20 7.84
N ALA A 130 -8.40 5.64 8.92
CA ALA A 130 -8.09 4.77 10.05
C ALA A 130 -9.35 4.27 10.77
N ALA A 131 -10.40 5.10 10.86
CA ALA A 131 -11.67 4.71 11.44
C ALA A 131 -12.37 3.67 10.58
N THR A 132 -12.41 3.87 9.25
CA THR A 132 -12.92 2.88 8.30
C THR A 132 -12.13 1.57 8.39
N CYS A 133 -10.80 1.66 8.50
CA CYS A 133 -9.91 0.51 8.61
C CYS A 133 -10.18 -0.36 9.85
N LEU A 134 -10.54 0.27 10.98
CA LEU A 134 -10.84 -0.44 12.23
C LEU A 134 -12.32 -0.84 12.37
N SER A 135 -13.24 -0.18 11.68
CA SER A 135 -14.67 -0.52 11.69
C SER A 135 -14.98 -1.83 10.95
N ASP A 136 -16.10 -2.46 11.29
CA ASP A 136 -16.58 -3.62 10.54
C ASP A 136 -17.12 -3.17 9.17
N THR A 137 -16.51 -3.71 8.12
CA THR A 137 -16.79 -3.42 6.71
C THR A 137 -16.80 -4.70 5.89
N THR A 138 -17.37 -4.66 4.68
CA THR A 138 -17.26 -5.75 3.70
C THR A 138 -15.79 -6.13 3.45
N ILE A 139 -14.90 -5.13 3.37
CA ILE A 139 -13.45 -5.34 3.21
C ILE A 139 -12.87 -6.15 4.37
N SER A 140 -13.18 -5.76 5.63
CA SER A 140 -12.71 -6.51 6.79
C SER A 140 -13.28 -7.94 6.82
N ALA A 141 -14.53 -8.15 6.39
CA ALA A 141 -15.11 -9.48 6.33
C ALA A 141 -14.42 -10.36 5.26
N ILE A 142 -14.11 -9.79 4.09
CA ILE A 142 -13.36 -10.47 3.03
C ILE A 142 -11.97 -10.88 3.53
N VAL A 143 -11.22 -9.95 4.12
CA VAL A 143 -9.82 -10.16 4.47
C VAL A 143 -9.65 -10.97 5.76
N GLU A 144 -10.42 -10.66 6.80
CA GLU A 144 -10.27 -11.30 8.11
C GLU A 144 -11.08 -12.58 8.26
N GLY A 145 -12.11 -12.77 7.42
CA GLY A 145 -12.82 -14.04 7.30
C GLY A 145 -12.04 -15.11 6.53
N SER A 146 -10.89 -14.74 5.95
CA SER A 146 -10.06 -15.63 5.15
C SER A 146 -8.85 -16.14 5.94
N SER A 147 -8.55 -17.43 5.80
CA SER A 147 -7.26 -18.01 6.22
C SER A 147 -6.10 -17.43 5.41
N ILE A 148 -4.87 -17.51 5.93
CA ILE A 148 -3.69 -17.04 5.19
C ILE A 148 -3.55 -17.77 3.84
N GLU A 149 -3.89 -19.05 3.79
CA GLU A 149 -3.90 -19.85 2.57
C GLU A 149 -4.91 -19.31 1.56
N GLN A 150 -6.13 -18.96 2.00
CA GLN A 150 -7.15 -18.36 1.13
C GLN A 150 -6.73 -16.98 0.61
N LEU A 151 -6.06 -16.16 1.44
CA LEU A 151 -5.53 -14.86 1.02
C LEU A 151 -4.51 -14.99 -0.12
N THR A 152 -3.80 -16.12 -0.19
CA THR A 152 -2.78 -16.36 -1.22
C THR A 152 -3.23 -17.26 -2.36
N SER A 153 -4.39 -17.90 -2.22
CA SER A 153 -4.91 -18.86 -3.20
C SER A 153 -5.60 -18.19 -4.38
N TYR A 154 -5.49 -18.84 -5.54
CA TYR A 154 -6.22 -18.52 -6.75
C TYR A 154 -7.04 -19.74 -7.17
N GLU A 155 -8.16 -19.97 -6.47
CA GLU A 155 -8.98 -21.17 -6.67
C GLU A 155 -9.59 -21.26 -8.08
N GLU A 156 -9.56 -22.46 -8.66
CA GLU A 156 -10.31 -22.78 -9.87
C GLU A 156 -11.79 -22.99 -9.53
N GLY A 157 -12.62 -21.95 -9.67
CA GLY A 157 -14.08 -22.07 -9.55
C GLY A 157 -14.77 -21.05 -8.65
N GLY A 158 -14.01 -20.20 -7.95
CA GLY A 158 -14.51 -19.10 -7.12
C GLY A 158 -13.79 -17.78 -7.38
N LEU A 159 -14.24 -16.71 -6.73
CA LEU A 159 -13.52 -15.43 -6.72
C LEU A 159 -12.45 -15.48 -5.63
N SER A 160 -11.20 -15.24 -6.03
CA SER A 160 -10.10 -15.07 -5.06
C SER A 160 -10.32 -13.82 -4.20
N VAL A 161 -9.67 -13.77 -3.03
CA VAL A 161 -9.71 -12.59 -2.15
C VAL A 161 -9.26 -11.32 -2.89
N THR A 162 -8.24 -11.44 -3.73
CA THR A 162 -7.75 -10.31 -4.55
C THR A 162 -8.83 -9.81 -5.51
N GLU A 163 -9.60 -10.71 -6.13
CA GLU A 163 -10.71 -10.34 -7.03
C GLU A 163 -11.89 -9.73 -6.28
N LEU A 164 -12.23 -10.27 -5.11
CA LEU A 164 -13.27 -9.69 -4.24
C LEU A 164 -12.89 -8.26 -3.83
N LEU A 165 -11.62 -8.00 -3.52
CA LEU A 165 -11.13 -6.65 -3.21
C LEU A 165 -11.20 -5.70 -4.40
N PHE A 166 -10.98 -6.17 -5.63
CA PHE A 166 -11.18 -5.35 -6.84
C PHE A 166 -12.65 -5.05 -7.11
N ILE A 167 -13.55 -6.01 -6.88
CA ILE A 167 -14.99 -5.76 -6.97
C ILE A 167 -15.40 -4.69 -5.95
N GLU A 168 -14.97 -4.87 -4.70
CA GLU A 168 -15.27 -3.93 -3.62
C GLU A 168 -14.69 -2.54 -3.91
N TYR A 169 -13.47 -2.44 -4.46
CA TYR A 169 -12.86 -1.18 -4.91
C TYR A 169 -13.80 -0.41 -5.88
N ASN A 170 -14.33 -1.10 -6.89
CA ASN A 170 -15.16 -0.47 -7.91
C ASN A 170 -16.50 0.06 -7.35
N CYS A 171 -17.07 -0.61 -6.36
CA CYS A 171 -18.37 -0.25 -5.76
C CYS A 171 -18.27 0.67 -4.53
N SER A 172 -17.06 1.05 -4.12
CA SER A 172 -16.78 1.64 -2.82
C SER A 172 -16.69 3.17 -2.77
N THR A 173 -16.82 3.70 -1.55
CA THR A 173 -16.45 5.09 -1.20
C THR A 173 -14.94 5.34 -1.34
N SER A 174 -14.50 6.60 -1.29
CA SER A 174 -13.07 6.96 -1.37
C SER A 174 -12.19 6.27 -0.33
N ASN A 175 -12.61 6.22 0.94
CA ASN A 175 -11.85 5.53 1.99
C ASN A 175 -11.80 4.02 1.77
N SER A 176 -12.93 3.42 1.41
CA SER A 176 -12.98 1.98 1.12
C SER A 176 -12.10 1.62 -0.08
N ARG A 177 -12.06 2.46 -1.12
CA ARG A 177 -11.13 2.33 -2.25
C ARG A 177 -9.67 2.37 -1.81
N ALA A 178 -9.29 3.37 -1.01
CA ALA A 178 -7.94 3.47 -0.46
C ALA A 178 -7.57 2.24 0.39
N LEU A 179 -8.53 1.73 1.17
CA LEU A 179 -8.34 0.54 1.99
C LEU A 179 -8.18 -0.72 1.12
N CYS A 180 -8.98 -0.90 0.08
CA CYS A 180 -8.80 -1.99 -0.90
C CYS A 180 -7.41 -1.95 -1.53
N ILE A 181 -6.95 -0.78 -2.01
CA ILE A 181 -5.61 -0.62 -2.59
C ILE A 181 -4.53 -1.10 -1.62
N ARG A 182 -4.61 -0.71 -0.35
CA ARG A 182 -3.62 -1.12 0.65
C ARG A 182 -3.68 -2.61 0.98
N TYR A 183 -4.86 -3.18 1.16
CA TYR A 183 -4.99 -4.63 1.40
C TYR A 183 -4.50 -5.45 0.21
N LEU A 184 -4.84 -5.04 -1.02
CA LEU A 184 -4.28 -5.63 -2.24
C LEU A 184 -2.75 -5.59 -2.21
N GLY A 185 -2.17 -4.44 -1.84
CA GLY A 185 -0.73 -4.30 -1.68
C GLY A 185 -0.15 -5.23 -0.61
N GLY A 186 -0.80 -5.33 0.54
CA GLY A 186 -0.35 -6.17 1.65
C GLY A 186 -0.40 -7.66 1.33
N ILE A 187 -1.53 -8.11 0.77
CA ILE A 187 -1.75 -9.50 0.33
C ILE A 187 -0.74 -9.84 -0.76
N LEU A 188 -0.66 -9.06 -1.84
CA LEU A 188 0.30 -9.31 -2.92
C LEU A 188 1.76 -9.21 -2.44
N ASN A 189 2.05 -8.61 -1.28
CA ASN A 189 3.39 -8.57 -0.73
C ASN A 189 3.79 -9.87 -0.01
N LEU A 190 2.86 -10.82 0.13
CA LEU A 190 3.14 -12.17 0.63
C LEU A 190 3.89 -12.98 -0.45
N PRO A 191 5.05 -13.59 -0.11
CA PRO A 191 5.85 -14.35 -1.07
C PRO A 191 5.11 -15.46 -1.83
N GLN A 192 4.18 -16.15 -1.16
CA GLN A 192 3.42 -17.30 -1.67
C GLN A 192 2.60 -16.93 -2.90
N ASN A 193 2.01 -15.73 -2.90
CA ASN A 193 1.18 -15.26 -4.01
C ASN A 193 1.91 -15.38 -5.35
N TRP A 194 3.16 -14.96 -5.40
CA TRP A 194 3.92 -14.95 -6.66
C TRP A 194 4.51 -16.31 -7.02
N LEU A 195 4.77 -17.16 -6.03
CA LEU A 195 5.22 -18.54 -6.27
C LEU A 195 4.11 -19.36 -6.93
N GLU A 196 2.87 -19.25 -6.44
CA GLU A 196 1.72 -19.93 -7.02
C GLU A 196 1.38 -19.36 -8.41
N LEU A 197 1.39 -18.03 -8.56
CA LEU A 197 1.08 -17.37 -9.83
C LEU A 197 2.07 -17.67 -10.96
N GLY A 198 3.36 -17.79 -10.64
CA GLY A 198 4.41 -18.08 -11.63
C GLY A 198 4.23 -19.40 -12.36
N SER A 199 3.48 -20.33 -11.77
CA SER A 199 3.26 -21.67 -12.31
C SER A 199 2.04 -21.79 -13.24
N MET A 200 1.02 -20.93 -13.13
CA MET A 200 -0.31 -21.29 -13.67
C MET A 200 -1.14 -20.17 -14.34
N ASN A 201 -0.93 -18.87 -14.12
CA ASN A 201 -2.03 -17.92 -14.41
C ASN A 201 -1.65 -16.59 -15.10
N SER A 202 -1.26 -16.67 -16.39
CA SER A 202 -1.03 -15.49 -17.24
C SER A 202 -2.28 -14.59 -17.37
N HIS A 203 -3.48 -15.17 -17.27
CA HIS A 203 -4.74 -14.44 -17.28
C HIS A 203 -4.90 -13.56 -16.02
N PHE A 204 -4.59 -14.10 -14.84
CA PHE A 204 -4.65 -13.32 -13.60
C PHE A 204 -3.67 -12.14 -13.62
N ILE A 205 -2.42 -12.35 -14.07
CA ILE A 205 -1.43 -11.25 -14.16
C ILE A 205 -1.91 -10.16 -15.13
N LYS A 206 -2.52 -10.55 -16.25
CA LYS A 206 -3.13 -9.59 -17.20
C LYS A 206 -4.27 -8.81 -16.52
N LYS A 207 -5.17 -9.50 -15.82
CA LYS A 207 -6.27 -8.87 -15.07
C LYS A 207 -5.73 -7.89 -14.02
N LEU A 208 -4.78 -8.31 -13.20
CA LEU A 208 -4.11 -7.48 -12.21
C LEU A 208 -3.47 -6.22 -12.85
N CYS A 209 -2.80 -6.36 -13.98
CA CYS A 209 -2.24 -5.21 -14.70
C CYS A 209 -3.33 -4.25 -15.20
N CYS A 210 -4.44 -4.77 -15.72
CA CYS A 210 -5.57 -3.95 -16.16
C CYS A 210 -6.20 -3.19 -14.99
N GLU A 211 -6.44 -3.86 -13.85
CA GLU A 211 -6.96 -3.22 -12.64
C GLU A 211 -5.99 -2.15 -12.11
N MET A 212 -4.68 -2.42 -12.12
CA MET A 212 -3.68 -1.42 -11.75
C MET A 212 -3.70 -0.19 -12.65
N VAL A 213 -3.89 -0.37 -13.96
CA VAL A 213 -4.08 0.76 -14.86
C VAL A 213 -5.33 1.53 -14.47
N GLN A 214 -6.44 0.86 -14.19
CA GLN A 214 -7.66 1.53 -13.77
C GLN A 214 -7.48 2.33 -12.48
N VAL A 215 -6.82 1.76 -11.47
CA VAL A 215 -6.47 2.47 -10.22
C VAL A 215 -5.67 3.74 -10.51
N LEU A 216 -4.70 3.68 -11.44
CA LEU A 216 -3.92 4.84 -11.83
C LEU A 216 -4.77 5.89 -12.57
N LYS A 217 -5.68 5.47 -13.44
CA LYS A 217 -6.63 6.36 -14.12
C LYS A 217 -7.52 7.09 -13.12
N ASP A 218 -8.03 6.36 -12.13
CA ASP A 218 -8.95 6.90 -11.12
C ASP A 218 -8.29 7.97 -10.25
N ILE A 219 -6.95 7.96 -10.13
CA ILE A 219 -6.18 9.00 -9.43
C ILE A 219 -5.63 10.08 -10.37
N GLY A 220 -6.12 10.12 -11.61
CA GLY A 220 -5.76 11.11 -12.63
C GLY A 220 -4.41 10.88 -13.31
N VAL A 221 -3.73 9.75 -13.10
CA VAL A 221 -2.39 9.53 -13.69
C VAL A 221 -2.44 9.33 -15.21
N ASP A 222 -3.60 8.99 -15.78
CA ASP A 222 -3.79 8.88 -17.23
C ASP A 222 -3.98 10.22 -17.95
N THR A 223 -4.35 11.25 -17.20
CA THR A 223 -4.78 12.53 -17.74
C THR A 223 -3.59 13.46 -18.02
N TYR A 224 -2.40 13.15 -17.47
CA TYR A 224 -1.20 14.00 -17.56
C TYR A 224 -0.26 13.71 -18.73
N ALA A 225 -0.77 13.11 -19.81
CA ALA A 225 0.08 12.78 -20.95
C ALA A 225 0.61 14.00 -21.73
N LEU A 226 0.10 15.24 -21.57
CA LEU A 226 0.52 16.38 -22.42
C LEU A 226 0.56 17.80 -21.80
N GLY A 227 0.31 18.01 -20.51
CA GLY A 227 0.24 19.37 -19.92
C GLY A 227 1.01 19.56 -18.62
N PRO A 228 1.49 20.79 -18.30
CA PRO A 228 2.03 21.11 -16.98
C PRO A 228 0.96 20.93 -15.91
N ILE A 229 1.30 20.22 -14.84
CA ILE A 229 0.44 20.00 -13.67
C ILE A 229 0.33 21.34 -12.94
N THR A 230 -0.77 22.06 -13.09
CA THR A 230 -0.95 23.38 -12.45
C THR A 230 -1.82 23.36 -11.20
N GLU A 231 -2.51 22.25 -10.91
CA GLU A 231 -3.43 22.18 -9.76
C GLU A 231 -3.11 20.97 -8.89
N GLU A 232 -2.85 21.21 -7.61
CA GLU A 232 -2.81 20.16 -6.60
C GLU A 232 -4.24 19.57 -6.50
N PRO A 233 -4.38 18.24 -6.41
CA PRO A 233 -5.69 17.62 -6.32
C PRO A 233 -6.42 18.12 -5.06
N ASP A 234 -7.64 18.61 -5.24
CA ASP A 234 -8.49 19.21 -4.19
C ASP A 234 -8.86 18.25 -3.05
N VAL A 235 -8.65 16.93 -3.23
CA VAL A 235 -9.05 15.92 -2.26
C VAL A 235 -7.83 15.15 -1.76
N PRO A 236 -7.59 15.10 -0.44
CA PRO A 236 -6.53 14.27 0.13
C PRO A 236 -6.69 12.81 -0.31
N PHE A 237 -5.60 12.22 -0.79
CA PHE A 237 -5.58 10.87 -1.33
C PHE A 237 -4.40 10.06 -0.76
N ASP A 238 -4.56 8.74 -0.66
CA ASP A 238 -3.53 7.84 -0.16
C ASP A 238 -2.55 7.40 -1.27
N TYR A 239 -1.73 8.34 -1.73
CA TYR A 239 -0.65 8.06 -2.70
C TYR A 239 0.32 6.98 -2.21
N GLY A 240 0.57 6.92 -0.91
CA GLY A 240 1.45 5.91 -0.32
C GLY A 240 0.90 4.49 -0.48
N GLY A 241 -0.42 4.31 -0.42
CA GLY A 241 -1.09 3.04 -0.70
C GLY A 241 -0.94 2.62 -2.16
N VAL A 242 -1.15 3.55 -3.10
CA VAL A 242 -0.98 3.28 -4.55
C VAL A 242 0.47 2.94 -4.87
N ASP A 243 1.44 3.69 -4.33
CA ASP A 243 2.86 3.41 -4.49
C ASP A 243 3.19 2.00 -3.98
N PHE A 244 2.70 1.65 -2.80
CA PHE A 244 2.95 0.35 -2.20
C PHE A 244 2.39 -0.80 -3.03
N LEU A 245 1.15 -0.67 -3.52
CA LEU A 245 0.54 -1.64 -4.42
C LEU A 245 1.34 -1.77 -5.73
N ALA A 246 1.68 -0.65 -6.36
CA ALA A 246 2.46 -0.64 -7.60
C ALA A 246 3.84 -1.29 -7.43
N ILE A 247 4.59 -0.95 -6.37
CA ILE A 247 5.89 -1.59 -6.05
C ILE A 247 5.72 -3.11 -5.94
N THR A 248 4.68 -3.54 -5.24
CA THR A 248 4.44 -4.95 -4.95
C THR A 248 4.11 -5.72 -6.23
N VAL A 249 3.21 -5.18 -7.06
CA VAL A 249 2.86 -5.77 -8.36
C VAL A 249 4.09 -5.85 -9.28
N LEU A 250 4.86 -4.77 -9.38
CA LEU A 250 6.06 -4.73 -10.23
C LEU A 250 7.13 -5.71 -9.76
N SER A 251 7.37 -5.78 -8.45
CA SER A 251 8.35 -6.69 -7.86
C SER A 251 7.94 -8.15 -8.07
N GLY A 252 6.67 -8.45 -7.85
CA GLY A 252 6.07 -9.75 -8.10
C GLY A 252 6.21 -10.22 -9.55
N ILE A 253 5.75 -9.39 -10.49
CA ILE A 253 5.86 -9.71 -11.92
C ILE A 253 7.32 -9.88 -12.33
N SER A 254 8.22 -9.04 -11.82
CA SER A 254 9.65 -9.18 -12.13
C SER A 254 10.23 -10.51 -11.65
N ASN A 255 9.74 -11.05 -10.53
CA ASN A 255 10.18 -12.34 -10.00
C ASN A 255 9.61 -13.51 -10.82
N CYS A 256 8.39 -13.37 -11.33
CA CYS A 256 7.76 -14.40 -12.18
C CYS A 256 8.21 -14.32 -13.65
N LEU A 257 8.77 -13.19 -14.10
CA LEU A 257 9.12 -12.96 -15.50
C LEU A 257 9.99 -14.06 -16.12
N PRO A 258 11.04 -14.60 -15.46
CA PRO A 258 11.83 -15.69 -16.04
C PRO A 258 11.02 -16.95 -16.37
N GLN A 259 9.94 -17.20 -15.62
CA GLN A 259 9.06 -18.36 -15.80
C GLN A 259 8.00 -18.09 -16.87
N ILE A 260 7.51 -16.86 -16.96
CA ILE A 260 6.42 -16.48 -17.89
C ILE A 260 6.97 -16.07 -19.28
N TYR A 261 8.23 -15.64 -19.36
CA TYR A 261 8.83 -15.14 -20.61
C TYR A 261 8.75 -16.13 -21.78
N PRO A 262 9.07 -17.43 -21.62
CA PRO A 262 8.94 -18.40 -22.72
C PRO A 262 7.48 -18.50 -23.22
N THR A 263 6.51 -18.42 -22.30
CA THR A 263 5.09 -18.42 -22.63
C THR A 263 4.66 -17.12 -23.33
N ILE A 264 5.20 -15.96 -22.93
CA ILE A 264 4.96 -14.67 -23.59
C ILE A 264 5.50 -14.66 -25.01
N GLU A 265 6.71 -15.18 -25.23
CA GLU A 265 7.35 -15.24 -26.54
C GLU A 265 6.59 -16.16 -27.50
N ALA A 266 6.04 -17.26 -26.98
CA ALA A 266 5.17 -18.18 -27.71
C ALA A 266 3.72 -17.68 -27.88
N ALA A 267 3.26 -16.71 -27.07
CA ALA A 267 1.87 -16.26 -27.04
C ALA A 267 1.55 -15.14 -28.07
N ASN A 268 0.26 -15.08 -28.43
CA ASN A 268 -0.32 -14.14 -29.37
C ASN A 268 -0.17 -12.65 -28.96
N GLN A 269 -0.49 -11.76 -29.91
CA GLN A 269 -0.35 -10.29 -29.84
C GLN A 269 -0.92 -9.63 -28.56
N ASP A 270 -1.89 -10.26 -27.89
CA ASP A 270 -2.52 -9.77 -26.66
C ASP A 270 -1.62 -9.77 -25.41
N LEU A 271 -0.68 -10.72 -25.28
CA LEU A 271 0.29 -10.68 -24.17
C LEU A 271 1.32 -9.56 -24.36
N LYS A 272 1.65 -9.21 -25.61
CA LYS A 272 2.50 -8.05 -25.93
C LYS A 272 1.85 -6.73 -25.49
N SER A 273 0.52 -6.63 -25.55
CA SER A 273 -0.24 -5.47 -25.03
C SER A 273 -0.15 -5.37 -23.51
N SER A 274 -0.22 -6.51 -22.81
CA SER A 274 -0.07 -6.57 -21.34
C SER A 274 1.36 -6.22 -20.91
N TYR A 275 2.35 -6.60 -21.72
CA TYR A 275 3.75 -6.20 -21.52
C TYR A 275 3.98 -4.70 -21.75
N ARG A 276 3.25 -4.08 -22.70
CA ARG A 276 3.23 -2.61 -22.85
C ARG A 276 2.61 -1.94 -21.62
N ILE A 277 1.56 -2.51 -21.04
CA ILE A 277 0.99 -2.03 -19.77
C ILE A 277 2.02 -2.14 -18.64
N LEU A 278 2.74 -3.25 -18.53
CA LEU A 278 3.85 -3.42 -17.58
C LEU A 278 4.98 -2.40 -17.78
N LEU A 279 5.36 -2.13 -19.03
CA LEU A 279 6.29 -1.06 -19.38
C LEU A 279 5.74 0.32 -18.99
N LEU A 280 4.44 0.56 -19.15
CA LEU A 280 3.78 1.80 -18.70
C LEU A 280 3.78 1.88 -17.17
N LEU A 281 3.47 0.80 -16.46
CA LEU A 281 3.54 0.72 -14.99
C LEU A 281 4.97 0.91 -14.47
N LEU A 282 5.99 0.49 -15.22
CA LEU A 282 7.41 0.75 -14.92
C LEU A 282 7.82 2.20 -15.22
N LEU A 283 7.12 2.86 -16.15
CA LEU A 283 7.42 4.22 -16.61
C LEU A 283 6.69 5.32 -15.82
N ILE A 284 5.48 5.05 -15.36
CA ILE A 284 4.62 6.00 -14.65
C ILE A 284 5.28 6.51 -13.34
N PRO A 285 5.92 5.65 -12.51
CA PRO A 285 6.64 6.08 -11.31
C PRO A 285 7.81 7.02 -11.61
N LEU A 286 8.36 6.98 -12.83
CA LEU A 286 9.51 7.82 -13.22
C LEU A 286 9.12 9.23 -13.68
N ARG A 287 7.85 9.47 -14.03
CA ARG A 287 7.41 10.74 -14.63
C ARG A 287 6.39 11.51 -13.82
N ILE A 288 5.46 10.83 -13.14
CA ILE A 288 4.28 11.48 -12.54
C ILE A 288 4.37 11.51 -11.01
N LEU A 289 5.00 10.51 -10.38
CA LEU A 289 5.03 10.34 -8.91
C LEU A 289 6.26 10.98 -8.21
N PHE A 290 6.70 12.15 -8.69
CA PHE A 290 7.59 13.14 -8.03
C PHE A 290 9.11 13.19 -8.34
N PRO A 291 9.65 14.43 -8.53
CA PRO A 291 11.09 14.75 -8.54
C PRO A 291 11.79 14.67 -7.17
N LYS A 292 11.08 14.51 -6.04
CA LYS A 292 11.68 14.52 -4.69
C LYS A 292 12.14 13.15 -4.16
N HIS A 293 11.76 12.04 -4.80
CA HIS A 293 12.12 10.68 -4.39
C HIS A 293 12.95 9.89 -5.42
N ILE A 294 13.57 10.61 -6.38
CA ILE A 294 14.39 10.08 -7.49
C ILE A 294 15.38 8.98 -7.06
N ARG A 295 15.99 9.08 -5.87
CA ARG A 295 17.05 8.14 -5.43
C ARG A 295 16.57 6.71 -5.15
N ARG A 296 15.31 6.49 -4.74
CA ARG A 296 14.80 5.13 -4.47
C ARG A 296 14.38 4.40 -5.75
N TRP A 297 13.85 5.14 -6.72
CA TRP A 297 13.32 4.59 -7.97
C TRP A 297 14.32 4.59 -9.13
N SER A 298 15.38 5.41 -9.06
CA SER A 298 16.53 5.30 -9.98
C SER A 298 17.15 3.92 -9.92
N TRP A 299 17.20 3.28 -8.75
CA TRP A 299 17.66 1.90 -8.59
C TRP A 299 16.73 0.87 -9.22
N ILE A 300 15.41 1.00 -9.04
CA ILE A 300 14.44 0.08 -9.65
C ILE A 300 14.48 0.24 -11.17
N SER A 301 14.49 1.45 -11.69
CA SER A 301 14.61 1.71 -13.14
C SER A 301 15.95 1.28 -13.73
N LEU A 302 17.08 1.49 -13.04
CA LEU A 302 18.39 0.97 -13.44
C LEU A 302 18.45 -0.55 -13.38
N TRP A 303 17.83 -1.16 -12.36
CA TRP A 303 17.75 -2.62 -12.19
C TRP A 303 16.86 -3.22 -13.27
N THR A 304 15.64 -2.70 -13.47
CA THR A 304 14.75 -3.02 -14.58
C THR A 304 15.49 -2.87 -15.91
N VAL A 305 16.11 -1.73 -16.20
CA VAL A 305 16.88 -1.55 -17.46
C VAL A 305 18.04 -2.55 -17.58
N LYS A 306 18.72 -2.92 -16.49
CA LYS A 306 19.80 -3.93 -16.50
C LYS A 306 19.29 -5.36 -16.68
N THR A 307 18.21 -5.73 -15.99
CA THR A 307 17.55 -7.04 -16.05
C THR A 307 16.91 -7.24 -17.43
N PHE A 308 16.24 -6.22 -17.95
CA PHE A 308 15.62 -6.23 -19.27
C PHE A 308 16.61 -5.98 -20.44
N LYS A 309 17.81 -5.43 -20.20
CA LYS A 309 18.87 -5.30 -21.22
C LYS A 309 19.29 -6.64 -21.83
N LYS A 310 19.12 -7.74 -21.10
CA LYS A 310 19.42 -9.10 -21.59
C LYS A 310 18.28 -9.70 -22.43
N SER A 311 17.08 -9.10 -22.42
CA SER A 311 15.85 -9.71 -22.96
C SER A 311 15.08 -8.81 -23.94
N ILE A 312 15.51 -7.55 -24.13
CA ILE A 312 14.91 -6.57 -25.05
C ILE A 312 15.94 -6.17 -26.10
N PRO A 313 15.59 -6.12 -27.40
CA PRO A 313 16.50 -5.65 -28.45
C PRO A 313 17.04 -4.25 -28.14
N MET A 314 18.37 -4.12 -28.17
CA MET A 314 19.14 -2.89 -27.89
C MET A 314 18.65 -1.60 -28.58
N PRO A 315 18.06 -1.60 -29.80
CA PRO A 315 17.59 -0.36 -30.43
C PRO A 315 16.49 0.36 -29.65
N VAL A 316 15.59 -0.39 -29.01
CA VAL A 316 14.45 0.17 -28.26
C VAL A 316 14.94 0.81 -26.96
N LEU A 317 15.86 0.16 -26.25
CA LEU A 317 16.48 0.67 -25.02
C LEU A 317 17.40 1.88 -25.28
N ALA A 318 18.08 1.91 -26.43
CA ALA A 318 18.96 3.02 -26.81
C ALA A 318 18.17 4.31 -27.11
N GLN A 319 17.07 4.22 -27.87
CA GLN A 319 16.16 5.35 -28.10
C GLN A 319 15.53 5.85 -26.79
N TRP A 320 15.27 4.94 -25.85
CA TRP A 320 14.71 5.24 -24.53
C TRP A 320 15.68 5.98 -23.62
N SER A 321 16.92 5.50 -23.46
CA SER A 321 17.92 6.17 -22.62
C SER A 321 18.18 7.60 -23.09
N LYS A 322 18.21 7.80 -24.41
CA LYS A 322 18.43 9.11 -25.03
C LYS A 322 17.31 10.11 -24.71
N ARG A 323 16.05 9.66 -24.65
CA ARG A 323 14.87 10.49 -24.33
C ARG A 323 14.70 10.79 -22.84
N VAL A 324 15.07 9.86 -21.96
CA VAL A 324 15.01 10.09 -20.51
C VAL A 324 16.11 11.08 -20.07
N ILE A 325 17.32 10.94 -20.61
CA ILE A 325 18.45 11.81 -20.29
C ILE A 325 18.22 13.25 -20.80
N THR A 326 17.72 13.41 -22.03
CA THR A 326 17.47 14.76 -22.61
C THR A 326 16.39 15.54 -21.87
N ASN A 327 15.35 14.89 -21.34
CA ASN A 327 14.32 15.58 -20.57
C ASN A 327 14.77 15.94 -19.14
N SER A 328 15.69 15.17 -18.55
CA SER A 328 16.26 15.49 -17.22
C SER A 328 17.26 16.64 -17.24
N THR A 329 17.91 16.92 -18.37
CA THR A 329 18.87 18.03 -18.53
C THR A 329 18.20 19.38 -18.79
N HIS A 330 16.89 19.41 -19.09
CA HIS A 330 16.13 20.65 -19.33
C HIS A 330 15.31 21.13 -18.12
N GLN A 331 15.41 20.45 -16.96
CA GLN A 331 14.69 20.81 -15.72
C GLN A 331 15.62 20.99 -14.50
N VAL A 332 16.89 21.36 -14.72
CA VAL A 332 17.79 21.86 -13.67
C VAL A 332 17.82 23.38 -13.68
#